data_AF-A0A396TVJ8-F1
#
_entry.id   AF-A0A396TVJ8-F1
#
_cell.length_a   1.000
_cell.length_b   1.000
_cell.length_c   1.000
_cell.angle_alpha   90.00
_cell.angle_beta   90.00
_cell.angle_gamma   90.00
#
_symmetry.space_group_name_H-M   'P 1'
#
loop_
_entity.id
_entity.type
_entity.pdbx_description
1 polymer ?
#
loop_
_entity_poly.entity_id
_entity_poly.type
_entity_poly.pdbx_seq_one_letter_code
_entity_poly.pdbx_strand_id
1 'polypeptide(L)'
;MEDRIYELIKGWAGIPTWHTTHPMDQERFSVAMHNIVSELGASVDIEAFENALRRHAESNPAMLGAPEHWDNLVNEFAIKAETIFTYEQAR
;
A
#
# COMPACT_ATOMS: atom_id res chain seq x y z
N MET A 1 3.88 -12.72 6.55
CA MET A 1 2.79 -12.09 5.78
C MET A 1 3.27 -10.79 5.15
N GLU A 2 3.87 -9.90 5.94
CA GLU A 2 4.49 -8.64 5.48
C GLU A 2 5.35 -8.79 4.22
N ASP A 3 6.32 -9.72 4.17
CA ASP A 3 7.16 -9.90 2.96
C ASP A 3 6.36 -10.22 1.70
N ARG A 4 5.25 -10.94 1.85
CA ARG A 4 4.40 -11.24 0.70
C ARG A 4 3.62 -10.01 0.26
N ILE A 5 3.11 -9.23 1.22
CA ILE A 5 2.48 -7.94 0.95
C ILE A 5 3.47 -7.00 0.27
N TYR A 6 4.71 -6.93 0.75
CA TYR A 6 5.79 -6.12 0.18
C TYR A 6 5.97 -6.41 -1.32
N GLU A 7 6.05 -7.69 -1.71
CA GLU A 7 6.15 -8.05 -3.14
C GLU A 7 4.87 -7.70 -3.92
N LEU A 8 3.69 -7.91 -3.33
CA LEU A 8 2.41 -7.64 -3.97
C LEU A 8 2.14 -6.15 -4.22
N ILE A 9 2.61 -5.27 -3.33
CA ILE A 9 2.45 -3.82 -3.48
C ILE A 9 3.58 -3.15 -4.26
N LYS A 10 4.63 -3.88 -4.61
CA LYS A 10 5.82 -3.33 -5.30
C LYS A 10 5.50 -2.60 -6.60
N GLY A 11 4.52 -3.08 -7.37
CA GLY A 11 4.07 -2.42 -8.61
C GLY A 11 3.42 -1.06 -8.41
N TRP A 12 3.02 -0.74 -7.18
CA TRP A 12 2.48 0.55 -6.77
C TRP A 12 3.49 1.29 -5.88
N ALA A 13 3.76 0.79 -4.68
CA ALA A 13 4.59 1.44 -3.65
C ALA A 13 6.09 1.54 -4.02
N GLY A 14 6.56 0.72 -4.97
CA GLY A 14 7.92 0.83 -5.50
C GLY A 14 8.11 2.03 -6.43
N ILE A 15 7.03 2.69 -6.87
CA ILE A 15 7.10 3.84 -7.79
C ILE A 15 7.22 5.12 -6.98
N PRO A 16 8.19 6.02 -7.26
CA PRO A 16 8.40 7.21 -6.43
C PRO A 16 7.20 8.16 -6.26
N THR A 17 6.23 8.14 -7.18
CA THR A 17 5.02 8.98 -7.14
C THR A 17 3.80 8.26 -6.57
N TRP A 18 3.95 7.07 -5.98
CA TRP A 18 2.85 6.21 -5.52
C TRP A 18 1.84 6.92 -4.60
N HIS A 19 2.31 7.94 -3.88
CA HIS A 19 1.57 8.72 -2.91
C HIS A 19 0.81 9.92 -3.52
N THR A 20 0.94 10.19 -4.82
CA THR A 20 0.26 11.33 -5.46
C THR A 20 -1.21 11.04 -5.71
N THR A 21 -1.99 12.09 -5.94
CA THR A 21 -3.41 11.98 -6.31
C THR A 21 -3.64 11.65 -7.78
N HIS A 22 -2.58 11.37 -8.55
CA HIS A 22 -2.68 11.09 -9.97
C HIS A 22 -3.52 9.81 -10.22
N PRO A 23 -4.44 9.79 -11.19
CA PRO A 23 -5.33 8.63 -11.42
C PRO A 23 -4.58 7.31 -11.62
N MET A 24 -3.43 7.35 -12.29
CA MET A 24 -2.61 6.15 -12.50
C MET A 24 -2.05 5.56 -11.20
N ASP A 25 -1.75 6.38 -10.20
CA ASP A 25 -1.25 5.88 -8.91
C ASP A 25 -2.41 5.28 -8.07
N GLN A 26 -3.62 5.85 -8.20
CA GLN A 26 -4.84 5.27 -7.62
C GLN A 26 -5.18 3.92 -8.26
N GLU A 27 -5.06 3.79 -9.58
CA GLU A 27 -5.30 2.54 -10.28
C GLU A 27 -4.32 1.45 -9.84
N ARG A 28 -3.03 1.78 -9.72
CA ARG A 28 -2.00 0.86 -9.21
C ARG A 28 -2.28 0.42 -7.77
N PHE A 29 -2.75 1.33 -6.91
CA PHE A 29 -3.19 0.98 -5.56
C PHE A 29 -4.34 -0.03 -5.60
N SER A 30 -5.37 0.22 -6.40
CA SER A 30 -6.50 -0.71 -6.55
C SER A 30 -6.07 -2.09 -7.03
N VAL A 31 -5.16 -2.15 -8.02
CA VAL A 31 -4.59 -3.42 -8.50
C VAL A 31 -3.80 -4.13 -7.39
N ALA A 32 -3.00 -3.40 -6.62
CA ALA A 32 -2.27 -3.97 -5.49
C ALA A 32 -3.21 -4.56 -4.42
N MET A 33 -4.30 -3.86 -4.07
CA MET A 33 -5.28 -4.36 -3.12
C MET A 33 -6.00 -5.61 -3.65
N HIS A 34 -6.37 -5.61 -4.93
CA HIS A 34 -6.96 -6.77 -5.58
C HIS A 34 -6.03 -7.99 -5.53
N ASN A 35 -4.74 -7.80 -5.82
CA ASN A 35 -3.76 -8.87 -5.77
C ASN A 35 -3.58 -9.43 -4.36
N ILE A 36 -3.56 -8.55 -3.34
CA ILE A 36 -3.52 -8.98 -1.93
C ILE A 36 -4.74 -9.84 -1.60
N VAL A 37 -5.95 -9.37 -1.90
CA VAL A 37 -7.19 -10.11 -1.59
C VAL A 37 -7.23 -11.43 -2.35
N SER A 38 -6.85 -11.43 -3.63
CA SER A 38 -6.85 -12.63 -4.45
C SER A 38 -5.85 -13.69 -3.96
N GLU A 39 -4.74 -13.29 -3.34
CA GLU A 39 -3.69 -14.22 -2.97
C GLU A 39 -3.71 -14.59 -1.48
N LEU A 40 -3.96 -13.64 -0.60
CA LEU A 40 -3.91 -13.81 0.85
C LEU A 40 -5.30 -13.90 1.49
N GLY A 41 -6.36 -13.62 0.72
CA GLY A 41 -7.71 -13.45 1.23
C GLY A 41 -7.92 -12.06 1.83
N ALA A 42 -9.12 -11.81 2.35
CA ALA A 42 -9.49 -10.52 2.92
C ALA A 42 -9.14 -10.38 4.42
N SER A 43 -8.65 -11.44 5.07
CA SER A 43 -8.19 -11.43 6.48
C SER A 43 -6.71 -11.06 6.59
N VAL A 44 -6.34 -9.96 5.95
CA VAL A 44 -4.97 -9.42 5.94
C VAL A 44 -4.76 -8.62 7.21
N ASP A 45 -3.61 -8.86 7.86
CA ASP A 45 -3.17 -8.07 9.00
C ASP A 45 -2.75 -6.66 8.53
N ILE A 46 -3.42 -5.63 9.05
CA ILE A 46 -3.17 -4.25 8.65
C ILE A 46 -1.80 -3.74 9.11
N GLU A 47 -1.30 -4.22 10.26
CA GLU A 47 0.04 -3.86 10.74
C GLU A 47 1.11 -4.40 9.79
N ALA A 48 0.91 -5.62 9.28
CA ALA A 48 1.78 -6.20 8.25
C ALA A 48 1.72 -5.42 6.92
N PHE A 49 0.58 -4.83 6.57
CA PHE A 49 0.48 -3.95 5.41
C PHE A 49 1.21 -2.62 5.63
N GLU A 50 1.02 -1.99 6.78
CA GLU A 50 1.70 -0.75 7.17
C GLU A 50 3.23 -0.90 7.13
N ASN A 51 3.75 -1.97 7.72
CA ASN A 51 5.19 -2.24 7.76
C ASN A 51 5.75 -2.47 6.35
N ALA A 52 5.03 -3.21 5.50
CA ALA A 52 5.43 -3.42 4.10
C ALA A 52 5.44 -2.10 3.30
N LEU A 53 4.43 -1.25 3.48
CA LEU A 53 4.35 0.05 2.80
C LEU A 53 5.45 1.01 3.28
N ARG A 54 5.69 1.05 4.59
CA ARG A 54 6.78 1.83 5.20
C ARG A 54 8.14 1.42 4.64
N ARG A 55 8.40 0.11 4.53
CA ARG A 55 9.63 -0.40 3.90
C ARG A 55 9.80 0.10 2.47
N HIS A 56 8.75 0.12 1.66
CA HIS A 56 8.81 0.69 0.30
C HIS A 56 9.11 2.19 0.32
N ALA A 57 8.42 2.93 1.18
CA ALA A 57 8.58 4.37 1.32
C ALA A 57 10.00 4.77 1.74
N GLU A 58 10.59 4.03 2.69
CA GLU A 58 11.96 4.24 3.18
C GLU A 58 13.02 3.73 2.21
N SER A 59 12.71 2.74 1.38
CA SER A 59 13.65 2.17 0.40
C SER A 59 13.82 3.02 -0.87
N ASN A 60 12.94 4.00 -1.09
CA ASN A 60 13.02 4.86 -2.27
C ASN A 60 13.93 6.07 -1.98
N PRO A 61 14.96 6.34 -2.81
CA PRO A 61 15.81 7.51 -2.62
C PRO A 61 14.97 8.78 -2.72
N ALA A 62 15.21 9.72 -1.81
CA ALA A 62 14.48 10.98 -1.74
C ALA A 62 14.50 11.70 -3.11
N MET A 63 13.38 11.69 -3.81
CA MET A 63 13.17 12.59 -4.95
C MET A 63 12.83 13.98 -4.41
N LEU A 64 13.16 15.03 -5.17
CA LEU A 64 12.67 16.38 -4.92
C LEU A 64 11.14 16.34 -4.74
N GLY A 65 10.65 16.75 -3.56
CA GLY A 65 9.23 16.71 -3.20
C GLY A 65 8.77 15.47 -2.43
N ALA A 66 9.67 14.56 -2.06
CA ALA A 66 9.35 13.51 -1.09
C ALA A 66 8.95 14.12 0.27
N PRO A 67 7.97 13.54 0.98
CA PRO A 67 7.58 13.98 2.31
C PRO A 67 8.76 13.86 3.29
N GLU A 68 8.89 14.82 4.21
CA GLU A 68 9.86 14.73 5.32
C GLU A 68 9.56 13.53 6.24
N HIS A 69 8.28 13.14 6.34
CA HIS A 69 7.82 12.02 7.15
C HIS A 69 6.75 11.21 6.42
N TRP A 70 6.95 9.89 6.35
CA TRP A 70 6.04 8.96 5.68
C TRP A 70 4.85 8.53 6.54
N ASP A 71 4.90 8.74 7.85
CA ASP A 71 3.91 8.22 8.82
C ASP A 71 2.46 8.55 8.45
N ASN A 72 2.19 9.82 8.12
CA ASN A 72 0.84 10.25 7.79
C ASN A 72 0.32 9.59 6.50
N LEU A 73 1.19 9.44 5.49
CA LEU A 73 0.82 8.80 4.23
C LEU A 73 0.63 7.29 4.39
N VAL A 74 1.53 6.63 5.12
CA VAL A 74 1.42 5.20 5.42
C VAL A 74 0.08 4.94 6.14
N ASN A 75 -0.23 5.71 7.17
CA ASN A 75 -1.49 5.60 7.92
C ASN A 75 -2.72 5.87 7.03
N GLU A 76 -2.68 6.89 6.17
CA GLU A 76 -3.79 7.18 5.25
C GLU A 76 -4.10 6.00 4.32
N PHE A 77 -3.06 5.40 3.74
CA PHE A 77 -3.23 4.27 2.84
C PHE A 77 -3.55 2.96 3.57
N ALA A 78 -3.11 2.80 4.82
CA ALA A 78 -3.52 1.70 5.68
C ALA A 78 -5.03 1.74 5.96
N ILE A 79 -5.58 2.90 6.34
CA ILE A 79 -7.03 3.07 6.55
C ILE A 79 -7.82 2.73 5.27
N LYS A 80 -7.33 3.14 4.10
CA LYS A 80 -7.94 2.79 2.81
C LYS A 80 -7.91 1.27 2.55
N ALA A 81 -6.77 0.63 2.80
CA ALA A 81 -6.62 -0.81 2.64
C ALA A 81 -7.52 -1.59 3.60
N GLU A 82 -7.56 -1.20 4.88
CA GLU A 82 -8.44 -1.80 5.90
C GLU A 82 -9.91 -1.71 5.49
N THR A 83 -10.33 -0.56 4.96
CA THR A 83 -11.70 -0.38 4.46
C THR A 83 -12.02 -1.36 3.33
N ILE A 84 -11.09 -1.56 2.40
CA ILE A 84 -11.25 -2.51 1.28
C ILE A 84 -11.30 -3.95 1.80
N PHE A 85 -10.38 -4.33 2.68
CA PHE A 85 -10.34 -5.67 3.25
C PHE A 85 -11.62 -5.99 4.04
N THR A 86 -12.09 -5.05 4.85
CA THR A 86 -13.37 -5.17 5.58
C THR A 86 -14.55 -5.37 4.63
N TYR A 87 -14.59 -4.62 3.52
CA TYR A 87 -15.65 -4.76 2.52
C TYR A 87 -15.62 -6.13 1.82
N GLU A 88 -14.43 -6.60 1.42
CA GLU A 88 -14.27 -7.89 0.75
C GLU A 88 -14.51 -9.09 1.69
N GLN A 89 -14.31 -8.93 3.01
CA GLN A 89 -14.70 -9.94 4.00
C GLN A 89 -16.22 -10.10 4.14
N ALA A 90 -16.98 -9.03 3.89
CA ALA A 90 -18.43 -9.02 4.03
C ALA A 90 -19.18 -9.52 2.77
N ARG A 91 -18.44 -9.80 1.69
CA ARG A 91 -18.96 -10.21 0.38
C ARG A 91 -18.93 -11.73 0.21
#